data_AF-A0A0K1S017-F1
#
_entry.id   AF-A0A0K1S017-F1
#
_cell.length_a   1.000
_cell.length_b   1.000
_cell.length_c   1.000
_cell.angle_alpha   90.00
_cell.angle_beta   90.00
_cell.angle_gamma   90.00
#
_symmetry.space_group_name_H-M   'P 1'
#
loop_
_entity.id
_entity.type
_entity.pdbx_description
1 polymer ?
#
loop_
_entity_poly.entity_id
_entity_poly.type
_entity_poly.pdbx_seq_one_letter_code
_entity_poly.pdbx_strand_id
1 'polypeptide(L)'
;MIDQTRQQIVDPNTQRNVIELIEKIIIYKFPQKSRQELEAMFNLTEWKQTKFYQEAKKEGKIEGKIEGKMETIPLLVRLGLNEEQIARELNLKVEIVHQFITNQNN
;
A
#
# COMPACT_ATOMS: atom_id res chain seq x y z
N MET A 1 -5.15 -1.54 -24.11
CA MET A 1 -6.26 -2.43 -23.67
C MET A 1 -7.34 -1.66 -22.89
N ILE A 2 -6.99 -0.95 -21.82
CA ILE A 2 -7.95 -0.10 -21.07
C ILE A 2 -8.54 1.01 -21.94
N ASP A 3 -7.73 1.67 -22.77
CA ASP A 3 -8.22 2.68 -23.72
C ASP A 3 -9.21 2.10 -24.73
N GLN A 4 -9.01 0.84 -25.15
CA GLN A 4 -9.93 0.15 -26.06
C GLN A 4 -11.24 -0.19 -25.36
N THR A 5 -11.19 -0.68 -24.11
CA THR A 5 -12.39 -0.90 -23.28
C THR A 5 -13.22 0.38 -23.14
N ARG A 6 -12.56 1.53 -23.02
CA ARG A 6 -13.23 2.83 -22.93
C ARG A 6 -13.92 3.26 -24.21
N GLN A 7 -13.37 2.88 -25.37
CA GLN A 7 -13.97 3.17 -26.66
C GLN A 7 -15.09 2.21 -27.04
N GLN A 8 -15.03 0.97 -26.57
CA GLN A 8 -15.97 -0.10 -26.97
C GLN A 8 -17.17 -0.25 -26.03
N ILE A 9 -17.04 0.12 -24.76
CA ILE A 9 -18.12 -0.01 -23.78
C ILE A 9 -18.73 1.37 -23.50
N VAL A 10 -19.97 1.55 -23.96
CA VAL A 10 -20.72 2.81 -23.81
C VAL A 10 -21.24 3.00 -22.39
N ASP A 11 -21.68 1.93 -21.72
CA ASP A 11 -22.17 2.01 -20.34
C ASP A 11 -21.02 2.27 -19.36
N PRO A 12 -21.00 3.41 -18.64
CA PRO A 12 -19.88 3.78 -17.78
C PRO A 12 -19.66 2.82 -16.61
N ASN A 13 -20.72 2.18 -16.10
CA ASN A 13 -20.61 1.25 -14.98
C ASN A 13 -19.95 -0.06 -15.40
N THR A 14 -20.39 -0.61 -16.53
CA THR A 14 -19.81 -1.81 -17.13
C THR A 14 -18.37 -1.54 -17.55
N GLN A 15 -18.11 -0.38 -18.14
CA GLN A 15 -16.76 0.05 -18.50
C GLN A 15 -15.83 0.07 -17.29
N ARG A 16 -16.26 0.68 -16.17
CA ARG A 16 -15.48 0.69 -14.92
C ARG A 16 -15.23 -0.71 -14.38
N ASN A 17 -16.25 -1.56 -14.33
CA ASN A 17 -16.13 -2.92 -13.80
C ASN A 17 -15.16 -3.77 -14.64
N VAL A 18 -15.19 -3.65 -15.96
CA VAL A 18 -14.28 -4.37 -16.86
C VAL A 18 -12.84 -3.86 -16.70
N ILE A 19 -12.65 -2.56 -16.56
CA ILE A 19 -11.34 -1.97 -16.27
C ILE A 19 -10.79 -2.52 -14.94
N GLU A 20 -11.58 -2.51 -13.87
CA GLU A 20 -11.16 -3.02 -12.55
C GLU A 20 -10.82 -4.52 -12.59
N LEU A 21 -11.57 -5.32 -13.36
CA LEU A 21 -11.29 -6.74 -13.53
C LEU A 21 -9.96 -6.97 -14.27
N ILE A 22 -9.74 -6.24 -15.36
CA ILE A 22 -8.50 -6.31 -16.15
C ILE A 22 -7.29 -6.02 -15.26
N GLU A 23 -7.36 -4.97 -14.44
CA GLU A 23 -6.25 -4.60 -13.56
C GLU A 23 -5.92 -5.68 -12.53
N LYS A 24 -6.96 -6.24 -11.89
CA LYS A 24 -6.79 -7.36 -10.96
C LYS A 24 -6.13 -8.56 -11.63
N ILE A 25 -6.54 -8.90 -12.86
CA ILE A 25 -5.95 -9.99 -13.63
C ILE A 25 -4.48 -9.71 -13.94
N ILE A 26 -4.14 -8.49 -14.39
CA ILE A 26 -2.76 -8.14 -14.74
C ILE A 26 -1.84 -8.26 -13.51
N ILE A 27 -2.24 -7.70 -12.37
CA ILE A 27 -1.44 -7.76 -11.14
C ILE A 27 -1.26 -9.21 -10.69
N TYR A 28 -2.34 -10.01 -10.69
CA TYR A 28 -2.28 -11.41 -10.29
C TYR A 28 -1.43 -12.26 -11.25
N LYS A 29 -1.51 -12.00 -12.56
CA LYS A 29 -0.79 -12.76 -13.58
C LYS A 29 0.70 -12.41 -13.64
N PHE A 30 1.06 -11.18 -13.28
CA PHE A 30 2.43 -10.66 -13.39
C PHE A 30 2.94 -10.08 -12.06
N PRO A 31 3.02 -10.87 -10.98
CA PRO A 31 3.32 -10.35 -9.64
C PRO A 31 4.74 -9.80 -9.49
N GLN A 32 5.67 -10.21 -10.36
CA GLN A 32 7.08 -9.81 -10.31
C GLN A 32 7.40 -8.63 -11.25
N LYS A 33 6.44 -8.17 -12.05
CA LYS A 33 6.65 -7.03 -12.95
C LYS A 33 6.42 -5.73 -12.21
N SER A 34 7.31 -4.78 -12.42
CA SER A 34 7.11 -3.43 -11.94
C SER A 34 5.91 -2.78 -12.62
N ARG A 35 5.34 -1.77 -11.96
CA ARG A 35 4.25 -0.97 -12.53
C ARG A 35 4.62 -0.40 -13.90
N GLN A 36 5.84 0.12 -14.06
CA GLN A 36 6.30 0.73 -15.30
C GLN A 36 6.33 -0.29 -16.45
N GLU A 37 6.77 -1.51 -16.17
CA GLU A 37 6.73 -2.60 -17.17
C GLU A 37 5.29 -2.96 -17.55
N LEU A 38 4.37 -3.00 -16.59
CA LEU A 38 2.96 -3.28 -16.87
C LEU A 38 2.28 -2.14 -17.66
N GLU A 39 2.57 -0.89 -17.32
CA GLU A 39 2.09 0.28 -18.06
C GLU A 39 2.56 0.25 -19.52
N ALA A 40 3.83 -0.09 -19.75
CA ALA A 40 4.39 -0.25 -21.10
C ALA A 40 3.79 -1.44 -21.86
N MET A 41 3.63 -2.60 -21.22
CA MET A 41 3.10 -3.82 -21.85
C MET A 41 1.62 -3.71 -22.25
N PHE A 42 0.82 -3.00 -21.46
CA PHE A 42 -0.63 -2.91 -21.66
C PHE A 42 -1.10 -1.56 -22.21
N ASN A 43 -0.16 -0.65 -22.49
CA ASN A 43 -0.36 0.74 -22.91
C ASN A 43 -1.35 1.46 -21.99
N LEU A 44 -1.02 1.52 -20.70
CA LEU A 44 -1.87 2.06 -19.65
C LEU A 44 -1.35 3.42 -19.22
N THR A 45 -2.11 4.47 -19.52
CA THR A 45 -1.74 5.86 -19.18
C THR A 45 -2.39 6.36 -17.90
N GLU A 46 -3.44 5.68 -17.41
CA GLU A 46 -4.29 6.18 -16.31
C GLU A 46 -4.48 5.21 -15.13
N TRP A 47 -3.56 4.26 -14.93
CA TRP A 47 -3.62 3.29 -13.80
C TRP A 47 -3.90 3.98 -12.45
N LYS A 48 -3.31 5.16 -12.22
CA LYS A 48 -3.49 5.91 -10.96
C LYS A 48 -4.94 6.31 -10.65
N GLN A 49 -5.81 6.37 -11.65
CA GLN A 49 -7.20 6.79 -11.48
C GLN A 49 -8.10 5.64 -11.04
N THR A 50 -7.63 4.39 -11.10
CA THR A 50 -8.48 3.24 -10.83
C THR A 50 -8.69 3.03 -9.35
N LYS A 51 -9.84 2.42 -9.02
CA LYS A 51 -10.23 2.21 -7.63
C LYS A 51 -9.22 1.33 -6.90
N PHE A 52 -8.80 0.23 -7.53
CA PHE A 52 -7.81 -0.68 -6.98
C PHE A 52 -6.49 0.04 -6.63
N TYR A 53 -5.99 0.87 -7.54
CA TYR A 53 -4.76 1.64 -7.29
C TYR A 53 -4.90 2.59 -6.09
N GLN A 54 -6.02 3.30 -6.02
CA GLN A 54 -6.27 4.26 -4.94
C GLN A 54 -6.39 3.56 -3.58
N GLU A 55 -7.01 2.37 -3.54
CA GLU A 55 -7.09 1.53 -2.35
C GLU A 55 -5.71 1.05 -1.92
N ALA A 56 -4.94 0.41 -2.82
CA ALA A 56 -3.59 -0.04 -2.53
C ALA A 56 -2.66 1.10 -2.06
N LYS A 57 -2.79 2.30 -2.64
CA LYS A 57 -2.03 3.47 -2.21
C LYS A 57 -2.44 3.96 -0.82
N LYS A 58 -3.73 3.88 -0.47
CA LYS A 58 -4.22 4.26 0.86
C LYS A 58 -3.72 3.28 1.92
N GLU A 59 -3.80 1.98 1.63
CA GLU A 59 -3.29 0.91 2.49
C GLU A 59 -1.79 1.08 2.73
N GLY A 60 -0.98 1.20 1.66
CA GLY A 60 0.46 1.41 1.79
C GLY A 60 0.83 2.70 2.54
N LYS A 61 0.00 3.76 2.50
CA LYS A 61 0.22 4.97 3.30
C LYS A 61 -0.05 4.72 4.80
N ILE A 62 -1.00 3.86 5.14
CA ILE A 62 -1.29 3.48 6.52
C ILE A 62 -0.16 2.59 7.03
N GLU A 63 0.21 1.57 6.27
CA GLU A 63 1.32 0.65 6.60
C GLU A 63 2.62 1.42 6.79
N GLY A 64 3.04 2.23 5.82
CA GLY A 64 4.28 3.00 5.92
C GLY A 64 4.30 4.02 7.07
N LYS A 65 3.13 4.53 7.50
CA LYS A 65 3.05 5.35 8.72
C LYS A 65 3.26 4.54 9.99
N ILE A 66 2.79 3.30 10.04
CA ILE A 66 2.98 2.41 11.17
C ILE A 66 4.43 1.93 11.19
N GLU A 67 4.95 1.43 10.07
CA GLU A 67 6.34 1.01 9.92
C GLU A 67 7.31 2.13 10.32
N GLY A 68 7.13 3.34 9.79
CA GLY A 68 7.98 4.47 10.14
C GLY A 68 7.95 4.84 11.62
N LYS A 69 6.81 4.66 12.31
CA LYS A 69 6.77 4.81 13.78
C LYS A 69 7.56 3.70 14.46
N MET A 70 7.37 2.45 14.06
CA MET A 70 8.07 1.30 14.65
C MET A 70 9.58 1.40 14.47
N GLU A 71 10.05 1.84 13.30
CA GLU A 71 11.48 2.06 13.01
C GLU A 71 12.12 3.15 13.89
N THR A 72 11.33 4.06 14.48
CA THR A 72 11.86 5.05 15.43
C THR A 72 12.00 4.51 16.86
N ILE A 73 11.38 3.38 17.20
CA ILE A 73 11.41 2.81 18.56
C ILE A 73 12.85 2.60 19.07
N PRO A 74 13.78 1.98 18.32
CA PRO A 74 15.15 1.76 18.81
C PRO A 74 15.89 3.07 19.15
N LEU A 75 15.65 4.12 18.36
CA LEU A 75 16.22 5.44 18.63
C LEU A 75 15.69 6.01 19.94
N LEU A 76 14.37 5.93 20.17
CA LEU A 76 13.72 6.46 21.37
C LEU A 76 14.14 5.70 22.64
N VAL A 77 14.28 4.38 22.54
CA VAL A 77 14.85 3.55 23.63
C VAL A 77 16.28 4.00 23.94
N ARG A 78 17.13 4.21 22.93
CA ARG A 78 18.51 4.70 23.12
C ARG A 78 18.57 6.10 23.74
N LEU A 79 17.55 6.93 23.51
CA LEU A 79 17.40 8.24 24.15
C LEU A 79 16.85 8.15 25.60
N GLY A 80 16.58 6.94 26.09
CA GLY A 80 16.19 6.69 27.48
C GLY A 80 14.68 6.78 27.75
N LEU A 81 13.84 6.76 26.71
CA LEU A 81 12.39 6.72 26.89
C LEU A 81 11.95 5.31 27.27
N ASN A 82 10.95 5.22 28.16
CA ASN A 82 10.28 3.95 28.49
C ASN A 82 9.17 3.61 27.47
N GLU A 83 8.66 2.38 27.53
CA GLU A 83 7.66 1.87 26.58
C GLU A 83 6.38 2.71 26.58
N GLU A 84 5.92 3.17 27.74
CA GLU A 84 4.71 3.99 27.87
C GLU A 84 4.89 5.39 27.23
N GLN A 85 6.06 5.99 27.38
CA GLN A 85 6.41 7.25 26.73
C GLN A 85 6.47 7.08 25.22
N ILE A 86 7.16 6.04 24.74
CA ILE A 86 7.27 5.73 23.31
C ILE A 86 5.88 5.52 22.70
N ALA A 87 5.03 4.72 23.35
CA ALA A 87 3.67 4.47 22.89
C ALA A 87 2.86 5.76 22.79
N ARG A 88 2.97 6.65 23.78
CA ARG A 88 2.31 7.96 23.78
C ARG A 88 2.78 8.85 22.64
N GLU A 89 4.09 9.04 22.50
CA GLU A 89 4.68 9.93 21.50
C GLU A 89 4.42 9.44 20.07
N LEU A 90 4.46 8.13 19.86
CA LEU A 90 4.17 7.54 18.56
C LEU A 90 2.66 7.32 18.33
N ASN A 91 1.81 7.60 19.32
CA ASN A 91 0.38 7.27 19.31
C ASN A 91 0.16 5.81 18.85
N LEU A 92 0.84 4.90 19.55
CA LEU A 92 0.76 3.45 19.40
C LEU A 92 0.23 2.85 20.71
N LYS A 93 -0.20 1.59 20.64
CA LYS A 93 -0.51 0.82 21.83
C LYS A 93 0.78 0.36 22.51
N VAL A 94 0.81 0.35 23.84
CA VAL A 94 1.99 -0.09 24.60
C VAL A 94 2.37 -1.53 24.24
N GLU A 95 1.38 -2.39 24.03
CA GLU A 95 1.60 -3.79 23.66
C GLU A 95 2.37 -3.94 22.33
N ILE A 96 2.16 -3.01 21.39
CA ILE A 96 2.86 -3.01 20.10
C ILE A 96 4.33 -2.64 20.29
N VAL A 97 4.61 -1.64 21.14
CA VAL A 97 5.97 -1.21 21.46
C VAL A 97 6.72 -2.34 22.20
N HIS A 98 6.05 -2.95 23.17
CA HIS A 98 6.58 -4.08 23.94
C HIS A 98 6.96 -5.27 23.04
N GLN A 99 6.05 -5.68 22.15
CA GLN A 99 6.28 -6.77 21.21
C GLN A 99 7.45 -6.47 20.27
N PHE A 100 7.55 -5.24 19.76
CA PHE A 100 8.64 -4.84 18.88
C PHE A 100 10.01 -4.96 19.58
N ILE A 101 10.13 -4.42 20.80
CA ILE A 101 11.38 -4.46 21.58
C ILE A 101 11.76 -5.90 21.92
N THR A 102 10.79 -6.73 22.32
CA THR A 102 11.03 -8.14 22.66
C THR A 102 11.48 -8.95 21.45
N ASN A 103 10.89 -8.71 20.27
CA ASN A 103 11.25 -9.42 19.05
C ASN A 103 12.61 -9.00 18.48
N GLN A 104 13.12 -7.81 18.79
CA GLN A 104 14.49 -7.42 18.39
C GLN A 104 15.59 -7.99 19.31
N ASN A 105 15.24 -8.41 20.52
CA ASN A 105 16.18 -8.97 21.50
C ASN A 105 16.29 -10.50 21.44
N ASN A 106 15.54 -11.16 20.56
CA ASN A 106 15.60 -12.60 20.26
C ASN A 106 16.29 -12.85 18.92
#